data_AF-A0A960NKU3-F1
#
_entry.id   AF-A0A960NKU3-F1
#
_cell.length_a   1.000
_cell.length_b   1.000
_cell.length_c   1.000
_cell.angle_alpha   90.00
_cell.angle_beta   90.00
_cell.angle_gamma   90.00
#
_symmetry.space_group_name_H-M   'P 1'
#
loop_
_entity.id
_entity.type
_entity.pdbx_description
1 polymer ?
#
loop_
_entity_poly.entity_id
_entity_poly.type
_entity_poly.pdbx_seq_one_letter_code
_entity_poly.pdbx_strand_id
1 'polypeptide(L)'
;MKSEPLLKQLLDDLEQNGLESEEHRTQARLYEQLARLPFTRGNQARLLVDGEATFDAILAGIASARDYVLVQFYILRDDDLGRRLQQALIAKAAEGVRCLVVYDEIGNQPGKAYCRALTEAGV
;
A
#
# COMPACT_ATOMS: atom_id res chain seq x y z
N MET A 1 -13.59 -17.12 13.14
CA MET A 1 -12.31 -17.87 13.17
C MET A 1 -11.52 -17.34 14.36
N LYS A 2 -11.22 -18.18 15.35
CA LYS A 2 -10.88 -17.81 16.74
C LYS A 2 -9.38 -17.49 16.91
N SER A 3 -8.97 -16.26 16.60
CA SER A 3 -7.59 -15.77 16.79
C SER A 3 -7.42 -14.80 17.97
N GLU A 4 -8.50 -14.44 18.68
CA GLU A 4 -8.47 -13.58 19.88
C GLU A 4 -7.51 -14.01 21.00
N PRO A 5 -7.31 -15.31 21.30
CA PRO A 5 -6.45 -15.71 22.42
C PRO A 5 -4.98 -15.37 22.18
N LEU A 6 -4.50 -15.53 20.94
CA LEU A 6 -3.09 -15.35 20.60
C LEU A 6 -2.70 -13.87 20.58
N LEU A 7 -3.60 -13.00 20.10
CA LEU A 7 -3.37 -11.56 20.10
C LEU A 7 -3.40 -11.00 21.52
N LYS A 8 -4.33 -11.46 22.36
CA LYS A 8 -4.39 -11.04 23.76
C LYS A 8 -3.16 -11.51 24.52
N GLN A 9 -2.75 -12.76 24.32
CA GLN A 9 -1.55 -13.31 24.94
C GLN A 9 -0.28 -12.58 24.49
N LEU A 10 -0.17 -12.23 23.21
CA LEU A 10 0.91 -11.38 22.72
C LEU A 10 0.90 -10.03 23.44
N LEU A 11 -0.23 -9.30 23.45
CA LEU A 11 -0.31 -7.99 24.10
C LEU A 11 -0.01 -8.03 25.60
N ASP A 12 -0.54 -9.05 26.30
CA ASP A 12 -0.27 -9.30 27.71
C ASP A 12 1.22 -9.60 27.95
N ASP A 13 1.87 -10.38 27.06
CA ASP A 13 3.32 -10.62 27.08
C ASP A 13 4.09 -9.33 26.79
N LEU A 14 3.62 -8.47 25.88
CA LEU A 14 4.29 -7.21 25.55
C LEU A 14 4.23 -6.20 26.72
N GLU A 15 3.11 -6.17 27.45
CA GLU A 15 2.93 -5.34 28.64
C GLU A 15 3.67 -5.90 29.87
N GLN A 16 3.59 -7.21 30.12
CA GLN A 16 4.24 -7.86 31.27
C GLN A 16 5.76 -7.93 31.15
N ASN A 17 6.29 -8.04 29.93
CA ASN A 17 7.73 -7.96 29.69
C ASN A 17 8.22 -6.51 29.57
N GLY A 18 7.35 -5.53 29.82
CA GLY A 18 7.65 -4.11 29.75
C GLY A 18 8.34 -3.79 28.44
N LEU A 19 7.65 -3.78 27.31
CA LEU A 19 8.12 -3.14 26.08
C LEU A 19 8.20 -1.59 26.19
N GLU A 20 8.69 -1.16 27.34
CA GLU A 20 9.54 0.00 27.61
C GLU A 20 10.93 -0.42 28.19
N SER A 21 11.39 -1.66 28.04
CA SER A 21 12.70 -2.09 28.54
C SER A 21 13.81 -1.56 27.62
N GLU A 22 14.94 -1.17 28.21
CA GLU A 22 16.12 -0.66 27.49
C GLU A 22 16.58 -1.60 26.36
N GLU A 23 16.38 -2.90 26.53
CA GLU A 23 16.81 -3.94 25.57
C GLU A 23 15.96 -3.92 24.29
N HIS A 24 14.63 -3.77 24.42
CA HIS A 24 13.75 -3.59 23.26
C HIS A 24 13.91 -2.22 22.60
N ARG A 25 14.22 -1.18 23.39
CA ARG A 25 14.54 0.17 22.87
C ARG A 25 15.86 0.16 22.09
N THR A 26 16.82 -0.66 22.52
CA THR A 26 18.10 -0.89 21.83
C THR A 26 17.91 -1.67 20.52
N GLN A 27 17.11 -2.74 20.54
CA GLN A 27 16.79 -3.51 19.32
C GLN A 27 15.99 -2.68 18.32
N ALA A 28 14.97 -1.94 18.77
CA ALA A 28 14.20 -1.06 17.91
C ALA A 28 15.11 -0.01 17.25
N ARG A 29 15.98 0.65 18.02
CA ARG A 29 16.96 1.60 17.47
C ARG A 29 17.92 0.96 16.47
N LEU A 30 18.38 -0.27 16.72
CA LEU A 30 19.22 -1.02 15.78
C LEU A 30 18.48 -1.27 14.46
N TYR A 31 17.23 -1.72 14.51
CA TYR A 31 16.41 -1.92 13.31
C TYR A 31 16.15 -0.61 12.57
N GLU A 32 15.87 0.48 13.28
CA GLU A 32 15.69 1.81 12.66
C GLU A 32 16.98 2.30 11.99
N GLN A 33 18.15 2.05 12.58
CA GLN A 33 19.44 2.40 11.99
C GLN A 33 19.75 1.56 10.74
N LEU A 34 19.47 0.27 10.78
CA LEU A 34 19.67 -0.63 9.63
C LEU A 34 18.70 -0.34 8.49
N ALA A 35 17.42 -0.16 8.80
CA ALA A 35 16.37 0.18 7.84
C ALA A 35 16.42 1.65 7.38
N ARG A 36 17.11 2.50 8.14
CA ARG A 36 17.14 3.97 8.00
C ARG A 36 15.75 4.61 8.02
N LEU A 37 14.82 3.99 8.75
CA LEU A 37 13.42 4.39 8.86
C LEU A 37 12.95 4.20 10.31
N PRO A 38 12.15 5.12 10.86
CA PRO A 38 11.60 4.97 12.21
C PRO A 38 10.48 3.93 12.23
N PHE A 39 10.24 3.33 13.41
CA PHE A 39 8.99 2.61 13.63
C PHE A 39 7.81 3.58 13.65
N THR A 40 6.76 3.24 12.91
CA THR A 40 5.51 4.00 12.88
C THR A 40 4.40 3.22 13.57
N ARG A 41 3.47 3.94 14.20
CA ARG A 41 2.29 3.38 14.87
C ARG A 41 1.04 3.67 14.03
N GLY A 42 -0.04 2.96 14.33
CA GLY A 42 -1.34 3.16 13.66
C GLY A 42 -1.50 2.42 12.32
N ASN A 43 -0.53 1.59 11.94
CA ASN A 43 -0.67 0.71 10.79
C ASN A 43 -1.56 -0.48 11.11
N GLN A 44 -2.39 -0.90 10.16
CA GLN A 44 -3.15 -2.14 10.23
C GLN A 44 -2.79 -3.00 9.02
N ALA A 45 -2.58 -4.30 9.26
CA ALA A 45 -2.31 -5.26 8.20
C ALA A 45 -3.50 -6.21 8.05
N ARG A 46 -3.89 -6.48 6.81
CA ARG A 46 -4.87 -7.50 6.45
C ARG A 46 -4.26 -8.43 5.41
N LEU A 47 -4.31 -9.73 5.66
CA LEU A 47 -3.88 -10.72 4.68
C LEU A 47 -4.91 -10.81 3.54
N LEU A 48 -4.44 -10.64 2.31
CA LEU A 48 -5.20 -10.88 1.09
C LEU A 48 -4.63 -12.16 0.46
N VAL A 49 -5.49 -13.15 0.24
CA VAL A 49 -5.06 -14.53 -0.04
C VAL A 49 -4.61 -14.70 -1.49
N ASP A 50 -5.20 -13.94 -2.41
CA ASP A 50 -4.97 -14.07 -3.85
C ASP A 50 -4.98 -12.71 -4.57
N GLY A 51 -4.79 -12.77 -5.89
CA GLY A 51 -4.77 -11.58 -6.74
C GLY A 51 -6.11 -10.86 -6.82
N GLU A 52 -7.23 -11.58 -6.83
CA GLU A 52 -8.56 -10.98 -6.93
C GLU A 52 -8.84 -10.13 -5.69
N ALA A 53 -8.67 -10.70 -4.49
CA ALA A 53 -8.81 -9.98 -3.23
C ALA A 53 -7.84 -8.79 -3.12
N THR A 54 -6.64 -8.91 -3.69
CA THR A 54 -5.64 -7.85 -3.71
C THR A 54 -6.08 -6.67 -4.57
N PHE A 55 -6.50 -6.91 -5.82
CA PHE A 55 -6.90 -5.84 -6.72
C PHE A 55 -8.24 -5.21 -6.33
N ASP A 56 -9.17 -5.98 -5.77
CA ASP A 56 -10.40 -5.43 -5.22
C ASP A 56 -10.13 -4.47 -4.06
N ALA A 57 -9.20 -4.82 -3.17
CA ALA A 57 -8.78 -3.94 -2.08
C ALA A 57 -8.08 -2.66 -2.59
N ILE A 58 -7.23 -2.78 -3.62
CA ILE A 58 -6.56 -1.64 -4.24
C ILE A 58 -7.59 -0.69 -4.87
N LEU A 59 -8.51 -1.22 -5.69
CA LEU A 59 -9.53 -0.41 -6.36
C LEU A 59 -10.48 0.25 -5.35
N ALA A 60 -10.87 -0.46 -4.28
CA ALA A 60 -11.65 0.12 -3.19
C ALA A 60 -10.88 1.24 -2.47
N GLY A 61 -9.58 1.06 -2.25
CA GLY A 61 -8.70 2.10 -1.69
C GLY A 61 -8.69 3.36 -2.53
N ILE A 62 -8.50 3.22 -3.86
CA ILE A 62 -8.55 4.34 -4.82
C ILE A 62 -9.91 5.05 -4.76
N ALA A 63 -11.01 4.30 -4.81
CA ALA A 63 -12.36 4.88 -4.77
C ALA A 63 -12.60 5.68 -3.48
N SER A 64 -12.09 5.21 -2.34
CA SER A 64 -12.29 5.84 -1.03
C SER A 64 -11.36 7.03 -0.73
N ALA A 65 -10.29 7.22 -1.51
CA ALA A 65 -9.29 8.25 -1.28
C ALA A 65 -9.89 9.67 -1.31
N ARG A 66 -9.30 10.61 -0.57
CA ARG A 66 -9.81 11.98 -0.47
C ARG A 66 -8.79 13.04 -0.89
N ASP A 67 -7.52 12.84 -0.54
CA ASP A 67 -6.48 13.85 -0.75
C ASP A 67 -5.51 13.48 -1.88
N TYR A 68 -5.09 12.22 -1.92
CA TYR A 68 -4.19 11.70 -2.94
C TYR A 68 -4.24 10.17 -3.06
N VAL A 69 -3.73 9.67 -4.18
CA VAL A 69 -3.45 8.26 -4.46
C VAL A 69 -2.03 8.15 -5.01
N LEU A 70 -1.20 7.33 -4.37
CA LEU A 70 0.13 6.97 -4.87
C LEU A 70 0.11 5.51 -5.28
N VAL A 71 0.38 5.23 -6.56
CA VAL A 71 0.45 3.87 -7.09
C VAL A 71 1.87 3.58 -7.52
N GLN A 72 2.40 2.45 -7.08
CA GLN A 72 3.67 1.91 -7.56
C GLN A 72 3.51 0.45 -7.94
N PHE A 73 3.86 0.11 -9.18
CA PHE A 73 3.87 -1.27 -9.67
C PHE A 73 5.16 -1.61 -10.39
N TYR A 74 5.63 -2.84 -10.21
CA TYR A 74 6.73 -3.38 -11.01
C TYR A 74 6.30 -3.66 -12.46
N ILE A 75 5.16 -4.36 -12.64
CA ILE A 75 4.56 -4.63 -13.96
C ILE A 75 3.21 -3.94 -14.06
N LEU A 76 3.04 -3.11 -15.08
CA LEU A 76 1.82 -2.41 -15.42
C LEU A 76 1.54 -2.62 -16.92
N ARG A 77 0.49 -3.37 -17.26
CA ARG A 77 0.18 -3.74 -18.65
C ARG A 77 -1.16 -3.16 -19.08
N ASP A 78 -1.31 -2.91 -20.37
CA ASP A 78 -2.60 -2.61 -20.99
C ASP A 78 -3.40 -3.91 -21.24
N ASP A 79 -3.76 -4.57 -20.14
CA ASP A 79 -4.69 -5.69 -20.10
C ASP A 79 -5.98 -5.27 -19.35
N ASP A 80 -6.94 -6.19 -19.20
CA ASP A 80 -8.23 -5.85 -18.58
C ASP A 80 -8.06 -5.33 -17.15
N LEU A 81 -7.08 -5.85 -16.42
CA LEU A 81 -6.81 -5.44 -15.05
C LEU A 81 -6.12 -4.07 -15.01
N GLY A 82 -5.11 -3.85 -15.86
CA GLY A 82 -4.48 -2.55 -15.98
C GLY A 82 -5.45 -1.46 -16.43
N ARG A 83 -6.34 -1.74 -17.38
CA ARG A 83 -7.39 -0.80 -17.80
C ARG A 83 -8.37 -0.47 -16.68
N ARG A 84 -8.74 -1.45 -15.83
CA ARG A 84 -9.55 -1.19 -14.62
C ARG A 84 -8.84 -0.23 -13.66
N LEU A 85 -7.55 -0.45 -13.41
CA LEU A 85 -6.74 0.44 -12.58
C LEU A 85 -6.64 1.85 -13.19
N GLN A 86 -6.38 1.94 -14.48
CA GLN A 86 -6.30 3.19 -15.23
C GLN A 86 -7.59 4.01 -15.08
N GLN A 87 -8.74 3.37 -15.34
CA GLN A 87 -10.05 4.02 -15.26
C GLN A 87 -10.36 4.48 -13.84
N ALA A 88 -10.00 3.69 -12.82
CA ALA A 88 -10.19 4.08 -11.43
C ALA A 88 -9.36 5.33 -11.08
N LEU A 89 -8.11 5.42 -11.54
CA LEU A 89 -7.26 6.59 -11.33
C LEU A 89 -7.75 7.82 -12.08
N ILE A 90 -8.16 7.66 -13.35
CA ILE A 90 -8.73 8.75 -14.15
C ILE A 90 -10.01 9.29 -13.50
N ALA A 91 -10.93 8.41 -13.09
CA ALA A 91 -12.15 8.80 -12.40
C ALA A 91 -11.84 9.56 -11.11
N LYS A 92 -10.83 9.09 -10.36
CA LYS A 92 -10.46 9.70 -9.10
C LYS A 92 -9.78 11.06 -9.26
N ALA A 93 -8.95 11.21 -10.28
CA ALA A 93 -8.36 12.50 -10.67
C ALA A 93 -9.44 13.51 -11.10
N ALA A 94 -10.48 13.06 -11.81
CA ALA A 94 -11.62 13.91 -12.18
C ALA A 94 -12.42 14.43 -10.98
N GLU A 95 -12.39 13.73 -9.84
CA GLU A 95 -12.94 14.21 -8.55
C GLU A 95 -12.04 15.25 -7.85
N GLY A 96 -10.87 15.57 -8.42
CA GLY A 96 -9.90 16.51 -7.86
C GLY A 96 -8.89 15.90 -6.89
N VAL A 97 -8.89 14.57 -6.72
CA VAL A 97 -7.90 13.86 -5.89
C VAL A 97 -6.60 13.72 -6.67
N ARG A 98 -5.45 14.05 -6.05
CA ARG A 98 -4.15 13.95 -6.71
C ARG A 98 -3.74 12.50 -6.89
N CYS A 99 -3.67 12.02 -8.12
CA CYS A 99 -3.19 10.67 -8.43
C CYS A 99 -1.79 10.75 -9.00
N LEU A 100 -0.88 9.88 -8.55
CA LEU A 100 0.46 9.73 -9.11
C LEU A 100 0.78 8.25 -9.31
N VAL A 101 1.36 7.93 -10.46
CA VAL A 101 1.74 6.57 -10.82
C VAL A 101 3.23 6.50 -11.11
N VAL A 102 3.90 5.54 -10.49
CA VAL A 102 5.29 5.17 -10.79
C VAL A 102 5.33 3.70 -11.19
N TYR A 103 6.05 3.39 -12.27
CA TYR A 103 6.26 2.01 -12.71
C TYR A 103 7.70 1.81 -13.19
N ASP A 104 8.15 0.55 -13.25
CA ASP A 104 9.46 0.21 -13.82
C ASP A 104 9.43 0.32 -15.35
N GLU A 105 10.12 1.30 -15.93
CA GLU A 105 10.16 1.49 -17.39
C GLU A 105 11.04 0.45 -18.12
N ILE A 106 12.04 -0.10 -17.45
CA ILE A 106 12.99 -1.04 -18.07
C ILE A 106 12.33 -2.41 -18.21
N GLY A 107 11.68 -2.87 -17.14
CA GLY A 107 10.99 -4.15 -17.09
C GLY A 107 9.59 -4.15 -17.70
N ASN A 108 9.03 -2.98 -18.02
CA ASN A 108 7.62 -2.86 -18.37
C ASN A 108 7.28 -1.67 -19.30
N GLN A 109 6.38 -1.92 -20.25
CA GLN A 109 5.87 -0.91 -21.19
C GLN A 109 4.35 -1.06 -21.34
N PRO A 110 3.53 -0.33 -20.54
CA PRO A 110 2.07 -0.36 -20.65
C PRO A 110 1.55 0.15 -22.00
N GLY A 111 2.41 0.81 -22.79
CA GLY A 111 2.07 1.37 -24.10
C GLY A 111 1.76 2.86 -24.03
N LYS A 112 2.07 3.56 -25.13
CA LYS A 112 1.95 5.03 -25.20
C LYS A 112 0.52 5.52 -25.01
N ALA A 113 -0.47 4.80 -25.53
CA ALA A 113 -1.88 5.15 -25.39
C ALA A 113 -2.33 5.07 -23.93
N TYR A 114 -1.90 4.03 -23.22
CA TYR A 114 -2.19 3.86 -21.80
C TYR A 114 -1.63 5.02 -20.96
N CYS A 115 -0.36 5.35 -21.14
CA CYS A 115 0.26 6.47 -20.40
C CYS A 115 -0.37 7.81 -20.78
N ARG A 116 -0.65 8.03 -22.07
CA ARG A 116 -1.26 9.27 -22.55
C ARG A 116 -2.62 9.53 -21.92
N ALA A 117 -3.47 8.51 -21.80
CA ALA A 117 -4.78 8.65 -21.18
C ALA A 117 -4.69 9.03 -19.69
N LEU A 118 -3.69 8.51 -18.96
CA LEU A 118 -3.42 8.93 -17.57
C LEU A 118 -2.99 10.39 -17.52
N THR A 119 -1.99 10.77 -18.32
CA THR A 119 -1.44 12.13 -18.33
C THR A 119 -2.48 13.17 -18.76
N GLU A 120 -3.31 12.88 -19.77
CA GLU A 120 -4.38 13.78 -20.22
C GLU A 120 -5.47 13.97 -19.15
N ALA A 121 -5.66 12.99 -18.26
CA ALA A 121 -6.58 13.08 -17.13
C ALA A 121 -5.98 13.78 -15.88
N GLY A 122 -4.70 14.18 -15.93
CA GLY A 122 -4.00 14.81 -14.80
C GLY A 122 -3.48 13.82 -13.75
N VAL A 123 -3.29 12.55 -14.13
CA VAL A 123 -2.59 11.52 -13.34
C VAL A 123 -1.09 11.50 -13.66
#